data_AF-A0A959VW12-F1
#
_entry.id   AF-A0A959VW12-F1
#
_cell.length_a   1.000
_cell.length_b   1.000
_cell.length_c   1.000
_cell.angle_alpha   90.00
_cell.angle_beta   90.00
_cell.angle_gamma   90.00
#
_symmetry.space_group_name_H-M   'P 1'
#
loop_
_entity.id
_entity.type
_entity.pdbx_description
1 polymer ?
#
loop_
_entity_poly.entity_id
_entity_poly.type
_entity_poly.pdbx_seq_one_letter_code
_entity_poly.pdbx_strand_id
1 'polypeptide(L)'
;MFENESRPRRQWVSVLCWVLAAGFMLWAIGRIGGLDSGFPLVQMMAYTPYVLVLSLFGLLFVVLCRRWLAAGFLLLAVIILALAVLPREIGDPEEVPGGKSIRVLTINLGVGNADADQIAELARARDVDL
;
A
#
# COMPACT_ATOMS: atom_id res chain seq x y z
N MET A 1 -3.63 -52.44 -8.47
CA MET A 1 -3.09 -51.33 -7.64
C MET A 1 -2.83 -50.18 -8.61
N PHE A 2 -3.78 -49.25 -8.71
CA PHE A 2 -3.72 -48.18 -9.71
C PHE A 2 -2.83 -47.05 -9.17
N GLU A 3 -1.53 -47.10 -9.50
CA GLU A 3 -0.62 -45.98 -9.28
C GLU A 3 -1.00 -44.87 -10.26
N ASN A 4 -1.78 -43.89 -9.80
CA ASN A 4 -2.21 -42.76 -10.60
C ASN A 4 -1.32 -41.54 -10.28
N GLU A 5 -0.06 -41.58 -10.70
CA GLU A 5 0.96 -40.58 -10.34
C GLU A 5 1.06 -39.37 -11.29
N SER A 6 0.11 -39.18 -12.21
CA SER A 6 0.27 -38.18 -13.27
C SER A 6 -0.66 -36.95 -13.16
N ARG A 7 -0.77 -36.26 -12.00
CA ARG A 7 -1.44 -34.93 -11.89
C ARG A 7 -0.94 -33.86 -10.87
N PRO A 8 0.26 -33.93 -10.24
CA PRO A 8 0.60 -32.95 -9.20
C PRO A 8 0.72 -31.50 -9.71
N ARG A 9 1.45 -31.25 -10.82
CA ARG A 9 1.77 -29.87 -11.27
C ARG A 9 0.55 -28.94 -11.42
N ARG A 10 -0.59 -29.45 -11.88
CA ARG A 10 -1.76 -28.61 -12.20
C ARG A 10 -2.61 -28.25 -10.96
N GLN A 11 -2.56 -29.09 -9.92
CA GLN A 11 -3.26 -28.85 -8.66
C GLN A 11 -2.50 -27.84 -7.80
N TRP A 12 -1.18 -27.99 -7.65
CA TRP A 12 -0.34 -27.04 -6.91
C TRP A 12 -0.44 -25.61 -7.46
N VAL A 13 -0.47 -25.44 -8.80
CA VAL A 13 -0.70 -24.13 -9.42
C VAL A 13 -2.08 -23.56 -9.06
N SER A 14 -3.11 -24.42 -9.00
CA SER A 14 -4.45 -23.99 -8.57
C SER A 14 -4.47 -23.48 -7.14
N VAL A 15 -3.81 -24.23 -6.24
CA VAL A 15 -3.69 -23.88 -4.82
C VAL A 15 -2.95 -22.55 -4.69
N LEU A 16 -1.82 -22.39 -5.40
CA LEU A 16 -1.05 -21.15 -5.40
C LEU A 16 -1.86 -19.95 -5.88
N CYS A 17 -2.62 -20.09 -6.99
CA CYS A 17 -3.51 -19.03 -7.47
C CYS A 17 -4.55 -18.59 -6.43
N TRP A 18 -5.15 -19.55 -5.72
CA TRP A 18 -6.14 -19.25 -4.68
C TRP A 18 -5.51 -18.66 -3.42
N VAL A 19 -4.33 -19.11 -3.02
CA VAL A 19 -3.58 -18.54 -1.89
C VAL A 19 -3.22 -17.08 -2.18
N LEU A 20 -2.73 -16.78 -3.39
CA LEU A 20 -2.47 -15.40 -3.81
C LEU A 20 -3.74 -14.56 -3.77
N ALA A 21 -4.83 -15.02 -4.41
CA ALA A 21 -6.10 -14.31 -4.42
C ALA A 21 -6.62 -14.04 -3.00
N ALA A 22 -6.63 -15.06 -2.13
CA ALA A 22 -7.10 -14.93 -0.76
C ALA A 22 -6.20 -14.01 0.08
N GLY A 23 -4.88 -14.11 -0.05
CA GLY A 23 -3.93 -13.28 0.69
C GLY A 23 -4.07 -11.79 0.36
N PHE A 24 -4.11 -11.44 -0.93
CA PHE A 24 -4.31 -10.06 -1.36
C PHE A 24 -5.72 -9.54 -1.03
N MET A 25 -6.74 -10.39 -1.15
CA MET A 25 -8.10 -10.02 -0.76
C MET A 25 -8.21 -9.74 0.74
N LEU A 26 -7.56 -10.55 1.58
CA LEU A 26 -7.51 -10.34 3.02
C LEU A 26 -6.80 -9.02 3.36
N TRP A 27 -5.72 -8.68 2.66
CA TRP A 27 -5.06 -7.38 2.81
C TRP A 27 -5.99 -6.23 2.43
N ALA A 28 -6.67 -6.32 1.27
CA ALA A 28 -7.61 -5.32 0.82
C ALA A 28 -8.76 -5.09 1.83
N ILE A 29 -9.30 -6.18 2.40
CA ILE A 29 -10.31 -6.12 3.47
C ILE A 29 -9.75 -5.45 4.72
N GLY A 30 -8.55 -5.82 5.16
CA GLY A 30 -7.90 -5.20 6.31
C GLY A 30 -7.70 -3.70 6.12
N ARG A 31 -7.34 -3.29 4.90
CA ARG A 31 -7.12 -1.89 4.55
C ARG A 31 -8.41 -1.06 4.60
N ILE A 32 -9.52 -1.56 4.08
CA ILE A 32 -10.82 -0.85 4.13
C ILE A 32 -11.52 -0.99 5.47
N GLY A 33 -11.22 -2.05 6.23
CA GLY A 33 -11.80 -2.34 7.54
C GLY A 33 -11.26 -1.47 8.67
N GLY A 34 -10.36 -0.53 8.38
CA GLY A 34 -9.81 0.39 9.37
C GLY A 34 -8.86 -0.27 10.37
N LEU A 35 -8.19 -1.37 9.99
CA LEU A 35 -7.11 -1.99 10.79
C LEU A 35 -5.82 -1.13 10.77
N ASP A 36 -5.97 0.19 10.83
CA ASP A 36 -4.88 1.17 10.81
C ASP A 36 -4.50 1.60 12.24
N SER A 37 -4.93 0.86 13.28
CA SER A 37 -4.74 1.24 14.69
C SER A 37 -3.89 0.23 15.44
N GLY A 38 -2.88 0.73 16.16
CA GLY A 38 -2.01 -0.06 17.03
C GLY A 38 -0.82 -0.73 16.34
N PHE A 39 0.21 -1.00 17.14
CA PHE A 39 1.36 -1.79 16.71
C PHE A 39 0.98 -3.28 16.71
N PRO A 40 1.32 -4.07 15.67
CA PRO A 40 2.13 -3.74 14.49
C PRO A 40 1.32 -3.38 13.23
N LEU A 41 -0.01 -3.31 13.31
CA LEU A 41 -0.89 -3.17 12.16
C LEU A 41 -0.65 -1.86 11.39
N VAL A 42 -0.41 -0.75 12.09
CA VAL A 42 -0.02 0.54 11.49
C VAL A 42 1.18 0.38 10.56
N GLN A 43 2.22 -0.31 11.02
CA GLN A 43 3.45 -0.49 10.26
C GLN A 43 3.23 -1.40 9.05
N MET A 44 2.39 -2.42 9.16
CA MET A 44 2.03 -3.27 8.03
C MET A 44 1.25 -2.48 6.98
N MET A 45 0.25 -1.69 7.38
CA MET A 45 -0.59 -0.92 6.46
C MET A 45 0.20 0.17 5.72
N ALA A 46 1.31 0.67 6.28
CA ALA A 46 2.23 1.56 5.59
C ALA A 46 2.83 0.96 4.30
N TYR A 47 2.91 -0.38 4.18
CA TYR A 47 3.41 -1.08 3.00
C TYR A 47 2.37 -1.32 1.89
N THR A 48 1.13 -0.86 2.08
CA THR A 48 0.05 -0.98 1.07
C THR A 48 0.45 -0.58 -0.37
N PRO A 49 1.20 0.51 -0.64
CA PRO A 49 1.62 0.83 -2.02
C PRO A 49 2.46 -0.29 -2.66
N TYR A 50 3.31 -0.97 -1.90
CA TYR A 50 4.11 -2.10 -2.39
C TYR A 50 3.24 -3.34 -2.61
N VAL A 51 2.24 -3.56 -1.75
CA VAL A 51 1.27 -4.65 -1.90
C VAL A 51 0.42 -4.47 -3.15
N LEU A 52 0.03 -3.24 -3.49
CA LEU A 52 -0.64 -2.93 -4.75
C LEU A 52 0.21 -3.38 -5.95
N VAL A 53 1.49 -3.00 -5.99
CA VAL A 53 2.41 -3.41 -7.07
C VAL A 53 2.55 -4.94 -7.11
N LEU A 54 2.72 -5.60 -5.97
CA LEU A 54 2.84 -7.05 -5.90
C LEU A 54 1.56 -7.77 -6.36
N SER A 55 0.39 -7.20 -6.05
CA SER A 55 -0.91 -7.75 -6.44
C SER A 55 -1.12 -7.73 -7.95
N LEU A 56 -0.53 -6.76 -8.67
CA LEU A 56 -0.53 -6.72 -10.14
C LEU A 56 0.29 -7.88 -10.74
N PHE A 57 1.47 -8.15 -10.19
CA PHE A 57 2.28 -9.31 -10.60
C PHE A 57 1.55 -10.64 -10.31
N GLY A 58 0.90 -10.73 -9.14
CA GLY A 58 0.05 -11.86 -8.79
C GLY A 58 -1.11 -12.04 -9.78
N LEU A 59 -1.80 -10.95 -10.13
CA LEU A 59 -2.91 -10.97 -11.09
C LEU A 59 -2.43 -11.45 -12.46
N LEU A 60 -1.33 -10.90 -12.96
CA LEU A 60 -0.72 -11.34 -14.21
C LEU A 60 -0.43 -12.85 -14.19
N PHE A 61 0.19 -13.33 -13.11
CA PHE A 61 0.49 -14.75 -12.93
C PHE A 61 -0.79 -15.62 -12.96
N VAL A 62 -1.84 -15.24 -12.24
CA VAL A 62 -3.10 -16.01 -12.17
C VAL A 62 -3.85 -16.01 -13.51
N VAL A 63 -3.82 -14.91 -14.24
CA VAL A 63 -4.36 -14.79 -15.60
C VAL A 63 -3.59 -15.68 -16.57
N LEU A 64 -2.25 -15.69 -16.51
CA LEU A 64 -1.41 -16.58 -17.32
C LEU A 64 -1.66 -18.06 -17.00
N CYS A 65 -1.97 -18.38 -15.75
CA CYS A 65 -2.43 -19.72 -15.34
C CYS A 65 -3.86 -20.06 -15.79
N ARG A 66 -4.55 -19.12 -16.45
CA ARG A 66 -5.94 -19.23 -16.96
C ARG A 66 -6.97 -19.57 -15.88
N ARG A 67 -6.75 -19.10 -14.64
CA ARG A 67 -7.64 -19.34 -13.49
C ARG A 67 -8.57 -18.13 -13.29
N TRP A 68 -9.59 -18.02 -14.13
CA TRP A 68 -10.45 -16.83 -14.21
C TRP A 68 -11.17 -16.45 -12.91
N LEU A 69 -11.69 -17.43 -12.15
CA LEU A 69 -12.35 -17.13 -10.87
C LEU A 69 -11.39 -16.51 -9.86
N ALA A 70 -10.21 -17.10 -9.68
CA ALA A 70 -9.18 -16.55 -8.80
C ALA A 70 -8.67 -15.18 -9.29
N ALA A 71 -8.54 -15.01 -10.61
CA ALA A 71 -8.20 -13.72 -11.21
C ALA A 71 -9.25 -12.65 -10.91
N GLY A 72 -10.55 -13.00 -10.91
CA GLY A 72 -11.64 -12.09 -10.56
C GLY A 72 -11.55 -11.55 -9.13
N PHE A 73 -11.34 -12.43 -8.14
CA PHE A 73 -11.13 -12.03 -6.75
C PHE A 73 -9.87 -11.18 -6.59
N LEU A 74 -8.78 -11.57 -7.24
CA LEU A 74 -7.53 -10.84 -7.16
C LEU A 74 -7.61 -9.46 -7.84
N LEU A 75 -8.33 -9.36 -8.97
CA LEU A 75 -8.63 -8.09 -9.63
C LEU A 75 -9.45 -7.17 -8.73
N LEU A 76 -10.45 -7.69 -8.02
CA LEU A 76 -11.22 -6.92 -7.06
C LEU A 76 -10.33 -6.36 -5.94
N ALA A 77 -9.42 -7.18 -5.40
CA ALA A 77 -8.43 -6.74 -4.42
C ALA A 77 -7.54 -5.61 -4.98
N VAL A 78 -7.04 -5.75 -6.22
CA VAL A 78 -6.25 -4.71 -6.92
C VAL A 78 -7.02 -3.40 -7.00
N ILE A 79 -8.30 -3.43 -7.39
CA ILE A 79 -9.13 -2.23 -7.51
C ILE A 79 -9.29 -1.53 -6.15
N ILE A 80 -9.57 -2.28 -5.09
CA ILE A 80 -9.70 -1.74 -3.74
C ILE A 80 -8.39 -1.07 -3.30
N LEU A 81 -7.25 -1.73 -3.52
CA LEU A 81 -5.94 -1.19 -3.17
C LEU A 81 -5.60 0.05 -4.01
N ALA A 82 -5.93 0.05 -5.30
CA ALA A 82 -5.73 1.19 -6.18
C ALA A 82 -6.55 2.39 -5.73
N LEU A 83 -7.81 2.20 -5.37
CA LEU A 83 -8.65 3.28 -4.82
C LEU A 83 -8.14 3.80 -3.47
N ALA A 84 -7.46 2.97 -2.68
CA ALA A 84 -6.87 3.39 -1.40
C ALA A 84 -5.52 4.12 -1.57
N VAL A 85 -4.81 3.92 -2.68
CA VAL A 85 -3.44 4.43 -2.90
C VAL A 85 -3.41 5.56 -3.92
N LEU A 86 -4.09 5.46 -5.06
CA LEU A 86 -3.96 6.42 -6.15
C LEU A 86 -4.38 7.86 -5.79
N PRO A 87 -5.46 8.11 -5.02
CA PRO A 87 -5.88 9.49 -4.73
C PRO A 87 -4.81 10.33 -4.04
N ARG A 88 -4.01 9.72 -3.16
CA ARG A 88 -2.95 10.41 -2.41
C ARG A 88 -1.66 10.62 -3.23
N GLU A 89 -1.45 9.84 -4.29
CA GLU A 89 -0.24 9.96 -5.13
C GLU A 89 -0.45 10.87 -6.35
N ILE A 90 -1.71 11.05 -6.77
CA ILE A 90 -2.09 11.82 -7.97
C ILE A 90 -2.71 13.18 -7.60
N GLY A 91 -3.13 13.38 -6.35
CA GLY A 91 -3.72 14.65 -5.92
C GLY A 91 -2.73 15.80 -6.02
N ASP A 92 -3.01 16.75 -6.92
CA ASP A 92 -2.31 18.03 -6.96
C ASP A 92 -2.76 18.91 -5.80
N PRO A 93 -1.92 19.86 -5.35
CA PRO A 93 -2.35 20.89 -4.41
C PRO A 93 -3.51 21.67 -5.01
N GLU A 94 -4.71 21.48 -4.46
CA GLU A 94 -5.86 22.29 -4.85
C GLU A 94 -5.65 23.70 -4.27
N GLU A 95 -5.57 24.70 -5.14
CA GLU A 95 -5.55 26.09 -4.70
C GLU A 95 -6.89 26.42 -4.04
N VAL A 96 -6.88 26.51 -2.71
CA VAL A 96 -8.05 26.92 -1.95
C VAL A 96 -8.35 28.39 -2.29
N PRO A 97 -9.54 28.73 -2.83
CA PRO A 97 -9.87 30.12 -3.16
C PRO A 97 -9.78 31.02 -1.93
N GLY A 98 -8.91 32.02 -1.96
CA GLY A 98 -8.64 32.90 -0.82
C GLY A 98 -7.70 32.30 0.25
N GLY A 99 -7.11 31.13 -0.01
CA GLY A 99 -6.13 30.50 0.85
C GLY A 99 -4.82 31.29 0.89
N LYS A 100 -4.25 31.45 2.09
CA LYS A 100 -2.93 32.06 2.29
C LYS A 100 -1.87 30.96 2.21
N SER A 101 -0.80 31.19 1.45
CA SER A 101 0.37 30.29 1.47
C SER A 101 1.00 30.32 2.87
N ILE A 102 1.19 29.15 3.45
CA ILE A 102 1.87 28.96 4.74
C ILE A 102 3.13 28.15 4.46
N ARG A 103 4.29 28.63 4.93
CA ARG A 103 5.56 27.92 4.88
C ARG A 103 5.75 27.12 6.15
N VAL A 104 5.78 25.81 6.04
CA VAL A 104 5.93 24.88 7.17
C VAL A 104 7.32 24.23 7.15
N LEU A 105 8.02 24.20 8.27
CA LEU A 105 9.30 23.49 8.47
C LEU A 105 9.08 22.20 9.28
N THR A 106 9.19 21.06 8.61
CA THR A 106 9.23 19.75 9.28
C THR A 106 10.68 19.31 9.47
N ILE A 107 11.11 19.07 10.71
CA ILE A 107 12.45 18.59 11.03
C ILE A 107 12.41 17.32 11.89
N ASN A 108 13.29 16.35 11.60
CA ASN A 108 13.53 15.22 12.48
C ASN A 108 14.66 15.59 13.45
N LEU A 109 14.34 15.70 14.74
CA LEU A 109 15.28 16.13 15.78
C LEU A 109 16.28 15.04 16.21
N GLY A 110 16.17 13.82 15.66
CA GLY A 110 17.10 12.71 15.91
C GLY A 110 17.40 12.48 17.39
N VAL A 111 16.48 11.85 18.12
CA VAL A 111 16.61 11.59 19.58
C VAL A 111 16.93 12.86 20.40
N GLY A 112 16.55 14.04 19.89
CA GLY A 112 16.69 15.32 20.62
C GLY A 112 18.08 15.96 20.58
N ASN A 113 18.97 15.53 19.67
CA ASN A 113 20.32 16.12 19.55
C ASN A 113 20.36 17.43 18.73
N ALA A 114 19.22 17.90 18.24
CA ALA A 114 19.18 19.12 17.43
C ALA A 114 19.20 20.38 18.30
N ASP A 115 20.02 21.35 17.90
CA ASP A 115 20.16 22.64 18.56
C ASP A 115 18.96 23.56 18.24
N ALA A 116 18.26 24.00 19.29
CA ALA A 116 17.07 24.83 19.16
C ALA A 116 17.36 26.22 18.56
N ASP A 117 18.52 26.80 18.85
CA ASP A 117 18.88 28.13 18.34
C ASP A 117 19.14 28.08 16.84
N GLN A 118 19.82 27.02 16.38
CA GLN A 118 20.05 26.79 14.95
C GLN A 118 18.72 26.54 14.20
N ILE A 119 17.76 25.85 14.81
CA ILE A 119 16.43 25.67 14.23
C ILE A 119 15.68 27.00 14.14
N ALA A 120 15.72 27.82 15.20
CA ALA A 120 15.06 29.11 15.23
C ALA A 120 15.69 30.13 14.26
N GLU A 121 17.01 30.07 14.08
CA GLU A 121 17.71 30.84 13.07
C GLU A 121 17.34 30.38 11.66
N LEU A 122 17.29 29.07 11.42
CA LEU A 122 16.88 28.50 10.13
C LEU A 122 15.44 28.87 9.77
N ALA A 123 14.52 28.80 10.73
CA ALA A 123 13.12 29.19 10.54
C ALA A 123 13.01 30.68 10.15
N ARG A 124 13.74 31.56 10.84
CA ARG A 124 13.80 33.00 10.51
C ARG A 124 14.43 33.26 9.16
N ALA A 125 15.55 32.62 8.86
CA ALA A 125 16.27 32.78 7.58
C ALA A 125 15.46 32.29 6.37
N ARG A 126 14.44 31.45 6.60
CA ARG A 126 13.57 30.92 5.57
C ARG A 126 12.15 31.46 5.65
N ASP A 127 11.86 32.48 6.45
CA ASP A 127 10.51 33.06 6.60
C ASP A 127 9.43 31.97 6.82
N VAL A 128 9.72 31.01 7.70
CA VAL A 128 8.81 29.91 8.04
C VAL A 128 7.69 30.45 8.95
N ASP A 129 6.45 30.08 8.64
CA ASP A 129 5.27 30.44 9.43
C ASP A 129 4.98 29.42 10.55
N LEU A 130 5.32 28.14 10.32
CA LEU A 130 4.98 26.99 11.18
C LEU A 130 6.10 25.95 11.29
#